data_AF-A0A959FTT1-F1
#
_entry.id   AF-A0A959FTT1-F1
#
_cell.length_a   1.000
_cell.length_b   1.000
_cell.length_c   1.000
_cell.angle_alpha   90.00
_cell.angle_beta   90.00
_cell.angle_gamma   90.00
#
_symmetry.space_group_name_H-M   'P 1'
#
loop_
_entity.id
_entity.type
_entity.pdbx_description
1 polymer ?
#
loop_
_entity_poly.entity_id
_entity_poly.type
_entity_poly.pdbx_seq_one_letter_code
_entity_poly.pdbx_strand_id
1 'polypeptide(L)' 'SSNVFGSDFPRNFVPSFSWGGHSGYVTYRTDKAFATADRMMKRRDLELSAEDRVILLRVFEDTAKFRSWEKANSSDD' A
#
# COMPACT_ATOMS: atom_id res chain seq x y z
N SER A 1 12.40 25.47 -16.65
CA SER A 1 13.53 24.56 -16.36
C SER A 1 13.66 24.43 -14.85
N SER A 2 13.96 23.23 -14.33
CA SER A 2 14.17 23.04 -12.89
C SER A 2 15.57 22.50 -12.66
N ASN A 3 16.39 23.27 -11.93
CA ASN A 3 17.69 22.87 -11.42
C ASN A 3 17.50 22.40 -9.98
N VAL A 4 18.01 21.21 -9.66
CA VAL A 4 17.96 20.62 -8.31
C VAL A 4 19.40 20.40 -7.84
N PHE A 5 19.82 21.09 -6.77
CA PHE A 5 21.12 20.93 -6.12
C PHE A 5 20.95 20.97 -4.59
N GLY A 6 21.62 20.06 -3.86
CA GLY A 6 21.59 19.94 -2.38
C GLY A 6 21.17 18.54 -1.91
N SER A 7 21.99 17.89 -1.07
CA SER A 7 22.07 16.44 -0.84
C SER A 7 21.12 15.85 0.20
N ASP A 8 19.92 16.42 0.41
CA ASP A 8 19.06 15.88 1.48
C ASP A 8 17.56 16.19 1.33
N PHE A 9 16.85 15.42 0.50
CA PHE A 9 15.44 15.08 0.74
C PHE A 9 15.02 13.87 -0.11
N PRO A 10 15.11 12.63 0.41
CA PRO A 10 14.23 11.58 -0.05
C PRO A 10 12.79 11.94 0.37
N ARG A 11 11.85 11.92 -0.57
CA ARG A 11 10.42 12.17 -0.27
C ARG A 11 9.94 11.24 0.86
N ASN A 12 9.05 11.75 1.71
CA ASN A 12 8.18 10.95 2.59
C ASN A 12 7.29 10.04 1.73
N PHE A 13 7.87 8.97 1.18
CA PHE A 13 7.17 8.02 0.33
C PHE A 13 6.54 6.97 1.23
N VAL A 14 5.21 6.96 1.26
CA VAL A 14 4.42 5.94 1.96
C VAL A 14 3.97 4.91 0.92
N PRO A 15 4.49 3.66 0.97
CA PRO A 15 4.09 2.61 0.03
C PRO A 15 2.58 2.34 0.06
N SER A 16 2.03 1.84 -1.05
CA SER A 16 0.65 1.33 -1.04
C SER A 16 0.50 0.19 -0.02
N PHE A 17 -0.69 0.10 0.59
CA PHE A 17 -0.98 -0.86 1.67
C PHE A 17 -0.11 -0.66 2.91
N SER A 18 0.28 0.58 3.22
CA SER A 18 0.89 0.93 4.51
C SER A 18 -0.19 1.37 5.49
N TRP A 19 -0.12 0.85 6.72
CA TRP A 19 -0.99 1.26 7.83
C TRP A 19 -0.10 1.60 9.03
N GLY A 20 -0.14 2.83 9.51
CA GLY A 20 0.76 3.29 10.57
C GLY A 20 1.25 4.71 10.36
N GLY A 21 2.30 5.09 11.06
CA GLY A 21 2.80 6.46 11.08
C GLY A 21 4.15 6.56 11.78
N HIS A 22 4.32 7.60 12.60
CA HIS A 22 5.61 7.91 13.25
C HIS A 22 6.24 6.73 14.02
N SER A 23 5.42 5.84 14.58
CA SER A 23 5.86 4.67 15.34
C SER A 23 6.17 3.43 14.49
N GLY A 24 6.10 3.53 13.17
CA GLY A 24 6.30 2.43 12.22
C GLY A 24 5.07 2.16 11.35
N TYR A 25 5.31 1.42 10.28
CA TYR A 25 4.28 0.96 9.35
C TYR A 25 4.11 -0.54 9.46
N VAL A 26 2.86 -0.99 9.33
CA VAL A 26 2.50 -2.39 9.11
C VAL A 26 1.79 -2.51 7.78
N THR A 27 1.79 -3.73 7.23
CA THR A 27 1.10 -4.00 5.98
C THR A 27 -0.41 -4.04 6.20
N TYR A 28 -1.12 -3.22 5.44
CA TYR A 28 -2.57 -3.26 5.36
C TYR A 28 -3.00 -4.50 4.58
N ARG A 29 -3.62 -5.45 5.29
CA ARG A 29 -4.04 -6.72 4.70
C ARG A 29 -5.08 -6.52 3.60
N THR A 30 -4.97 -7.31 2.55
CA THR A 30 -5.80 -7.25 1.33
C THR A 30 -7.29 -7.53 1.62
N ASP A 31 -7.59 -8.41 2.57
CA ASP A 31 -8.96 -8.68 3.05
C ASP A 31 -9.68 -7.42 3.56
N LYS A 32 -9.00 -6.63 4.40
CA LYS A 32 -9.51 -5.36 4.91
C LYS A 32 -9.60 -4.31 3.81
N ALA A 33 -8.65 -4.31 2.87
CA ALA A 33 -8.68 -3.42 1.72
C ALA A 33 -9.89 -3.70 0.82
N PHE A 34 -10.22 -4.97 0.55
CA PHE A 34 -11.42 -5.34 -0.19
C PHE A 34 -12.70 -4.95 0.53
N ALA A 35 -12.79 -5.18 1.84
CA ALA A 35 -13.96 -4.78 2.62
C ALA A 35 -14.20 -3.26 2.58
N THR A 36 -13.10 -2.48 2.60
CA THR A 36 -13.16 -1.02 2.46
C THR A 36 -13.57 -0.61 1.06
N ALA A 37 -12.97 -1.22 0.02
CA ALA A 37 -13.32 -0.94 -1.37
C ALA A 37 -14.79 -1.27 -1.66
N ASP A 38 -15.27 -2.44 -1.21
CA ASP A 38 -16.67 -2.86 -1.32
C ASP A 38 -17.63 -1.85 -0.66
N ARG A 39 -17.34 -1.44 0.59
CA ARG A 39 -18.15 -0.43 1.28
C ARG A 39 -18.15 0.92 0.55
N MET A 40 -17.03 1.34 -0.02
CA MET A 40 -16.93 2.61 -0.74
C MET A 40 -17.59 2.58 -2.11
N MET A 41 -17.58 1.44 -2.80
CA MET A 41 -18.27 1.24 -4.08
C MET A 41 -19.79 1.17 -3.88
N LYS A 42 -20.26 0.47 -2.85
CA LYS A 42 -21.68 0.43 -2.46
C LYS A 42 -22.27 1.81 -2.19
N ARG A 43 -21.49 2.76 -1.66
CA ARG A 43 -21.94 4.17 -1.49
C ARG A 43 -22.27 4.87 -2.80
N ARG A 44 -21.78 4.35 -3.93
CA ARG A 44 -21.99 4.86 -5.29
C ARG A 44 -22.85 3.91 -6.13
N ASP A 45 -23.49 2.92 -5.50
CA ASP A 45 -24.29 1.89 -6.16
C ASP A 45 -23.48 1.06 -7.18
N LEU A 46 -22.20 0.81 -6.86
CA LEU A 46 -21.29 -0.01 -7.65
C LEU A 46 -20.91 -1.27 -6.88
N GLU A 47 -20.77 -2.39 -7.58
CA GLU A 47 -20.26 -3.65 -7.03
C GLU A 47 -18.76 -3.79 -7.25
N LEU A 48 -18.04 -4.28 -6.24
CA LEU A 48 -16.62 -4.63 -6.36
C LEU A 48 -16.48 -5.94 -7.13
N SER A 49 -16.07 -5.84 -8.40
CA SER A 49 -15.93 -6.99 -9.31
C SER A 49 -14.78 -7.92 -8.95
N ALA A 50 -14.72 -9.09 -9.59
CA ALA A 50 -13.59 -10.00 -9.44
C ALA A 50 -12.31 -9.39 -10.04
N GLU A 51 -12.45 -8.70 -11.17
CA GLU A 51 -11.37 -7.99 -11.87
C GLU A 51 -10.76 -6.92 -10.98
N ASP A 52 -11.58 -6.12 -10.28
CA ASP A 52 -11.10 -5.10 -9.34
C ASP A 52 -10.27 -5.69 -8.20
N ARG A 53 -10.68 -6.87 -7.69
CA ARG A 53 -9.94 -7.59 -6.65
C ARG A 53 -8.60 -8.05 -7.17
N VAL A 54 -8.54 -8.57 -8.40
CA VAL A 54 -7.28 -8.97 -9.05
C VAL A 54 -6.35 -7.78 -9.25
N ILE A 55 -6.87 -6.63 -9.66
CA ILE A 55 -6.08 -5.39 -9.80
C ILE A 55 -5.50 -4.98 -8.45
N LEU A 56 -6.32 -4.96 -7.39
CA LEU A 56 -5.87 -4.62 -6.05
C LEU A 56 -4.83 -5.61 -5.50
N LEU A 57 -4.96 -6.91 -5.78
CA LEU A 57 -3.94 -7.92 -5.47
C LEU A 57 -2.65 -7.64 -6.22
N ARG A 58 -2.74 -7.33 -7.52
CA ARG A 58 -1.57 -7.07 -8.32
C ARG A 58 -0.80 -5.84 -7.82
N VAL A 59 -1.50 -4.77 -7.46
CA VAL A 59 -0.89 -3.58 -6.85
C VAL A 59 -0.25 -3.93 -5.50
N PHE A 60 -0.90 -4.79 -4.69
CA PHE A 60 -0.33 -5.25 -3.42
C PHE A 60 1.00 -5.98 -3.62
N GLU A 61 1.10 -6.86 -4.61
CA GLU A 61 2.31 -7.60 -4.98
C GLU A 61 3.39 -6.69 -5.57
N ASP A 62 3.05 -5.90 -6.59
CA ASP A 62 4.00 -5.02 -7.30
C ASP A 62 4.64 -3.98 -6.37
N THR A 63 3.90 -3.55 -5.34
CA THR A 63 4.38 -2.58 -4.34
C THR A 63 5.06 -3.22 -3.13
N ALA A 64 5.08 -4.56 -3.01
CA ALA A 64 5.71 -5.27 -1.89
C ALA A 64 7.19 -4.92 -1.73
N LYS A 65 7.90 -4.73 -2.84
CA LYS A 65 9.32 -4.31 -2.85
C LYS A 65 9.59 -3.01 -2.12
N PHE A 66 8.56 -2.17 -1.93
CA PHE A 66 8.65 -0.89 -1.25
C PHE A 66 8.29 -0.98 0.25
N ARG A 67 7.71 -2.08 0.72
CA ARG A 67 7.38 -2.31 2.14
C ARG A 67 8.57 -2.95 2.85
N SER A 68 9.57 -2.14 3.18
CA SER A 68 10.83 -2.61 3.76
C SER A 68 10.67 -3.35 5.09
N TRP A 69 9.63 -3.04 5.88
CA TRP A 69 9.32 -3.71 7.15
C TRP A 69 8.83 -5.16 6.98
N GLU A 70 8.34 -5.55 5.80
CA GLU A 70 7.96 -6.96 5.54
C GLU A 70 9.18 -7.88 5.54
N LYS A 71 10.38 -7.36 5.19
CA LYS A 71 11.64 -8.11 5.20
C LYS A 71 12.26 -8.23 6.60
N ALA A 72 11.95 -7.29 7.49
CA ALA A 72 12.51 -7.26 8.84
C ALA A 72 11.90 -8.32 9.78
N ASN A 73 10.72 -8.85 9.44
CA ASN A 73 10.01 -9.84 10.23
C ASN A 73 10.23 -11.29 9.75
N SER A 74 11.20 -11.55 8.86
CA SER A 74 11.53 -12.89 8.34
C SER A 74 12.85 -13.43 8.89
N SER A 75 13.26 -13.01 10.09
CA SER A 75 14.41 -13.56 10.82
C SER A 75 13.93 -14.27 12.08
N ASP A 76 13.23 -15.38 11.89
CA ASP A 76 12.99 -16.42 12.87
C ASP A 76 12.98 -17.75 12.09
N ASP A 77 14.19 -18.25 11.80
CA ASP A 77 14.56 -19.67 11.63
C ASP A 77 16.09 -19.77 11.71
#